data_AF-A0AAF0E4N8-F1
#
_entry.id   AF-A0AAF0E4N8-F1
#
_cell.length_a   1.000
_cell.length_b   1.000
_cell.length_c   1.000
_cell.angle_alpha   90.00
_cell.angle_beta   90.00
_cell.angle_gamma   90.00
#
_symmetry.space_group_name_H-M   'P 1'
#
loop_
_entity.id
_entity.type
_entity.pdbx_description
1 polymer ?
#
loop_
_entity_poly.entity_id
_entity_poly.type
_entity_poly.pdbx_seq_one_letter_code
_entity_poly.pdbx_strand_id
1 'polypeptide(L)'
;MEEPGALMARSIFGVDPLDDFAVLVADCIWEHCRNLSDIEIEAKIGLLIDRNTNERLRLPVYTETVVDAKQLGLRFESNMTMEQHRCFNQLLNHVVAFTASMPPEERVTYRHQREVDYFYDERIPGSGNVVHLRVTRDAVTEQIKPGGVVAKKRIADINVYAPNRPFDYRISINTETPMPPPREGNEPTFVREKDRLSYTHQNINVDLTQVLLPNRVRAPDLSQPREPVHELEVEIRNTVDLMQHAHYYRGQNNSATQDWTPFEDMIMILLNNVRLLIRYVRCKPRD
;
A
#
# COMPACT_ATOMS: atom_id res chain seq x y z
N MET A 1 35.70 4.07 33.26
CA MET A 1 34.67 4.41 32.26
C MET A 1 33.64 5.23 33.01
N GLU A 2 33.53 6.52 32.72
CA GLU A 2 32.46 7.35 33.29
C GLU A 2 31.11 6.83 32.80
N GLU A 3 30.11 6.77 33.69
CA GLU A 3 28.74 6.45 33.30
C GLU A 3 28.24 7.52 32.32
N PRO A 4 27.49 7.13 31.27
CA PRO A 4 26.87 8.10 30.39
C PRO A 4 25.98 9.03 31.21
N GLY A 5 26.11 10.34 30.96
CA GLY A 5 25.33 11.37 31.65
C GLY A 5 23.82 11.18 31.47
N ALA A 6 23.03 11.83 32.33
CA ALA A 6 21.57 11.73 32.33
C ALA A 6 20.98 11.99 30.94
N LEU A 7 19.97 11.19 30.57
CA LEU A 7 19.23 11.35 29.31
C LEU A 7 18.61 12.75 29.27
N MET A 8 18.92 13.50 28.22
CA MET A 8 18.34 14.82 27.99
C MET A 8 16.88 14.69 27.55
N ALA A 9 16.01 15.54 28.07
CA ALA A 9 14.65 15.68 27.56
C ALA A 9 14.67 16.08 26.08
N ARG A 10 13.76 15.52 25.28
CA ARG A 10 13.71 15.74 23.81
C ARG A 10 13.19 17.13 23.43
N SER A 11 12.50 17.81 24.35
CA SER A 11 12.10 19.20 24.23
C SER A 11 12.04 19.89 25.59
N ILE A 12 12.00 21.24 25.59
CA ILE A 12 11.77 22.05 26.80
C ILE A 12 10.38 21.86 27.41
N PHE A 13 9.46 21.26 26.65
CA PHE A 13 8.08 21.00 27.07
C PHE A 13 7.92 19.60 27.69
N GLY A 14 8.97 18.78 27.69
CA GLY A 14 8.92 17.40 28.19
C GLY A 14 8.16 16.43 27.28
N VAL A 15 7.77 16.87 26.07
CA VAL A 15 7.02 16.08 25.09
C VAL A 15 7.64 16.19 23.69
N ASP A 16 7.45 15.16 22.86
CA ASP A 16 7.87 15.21 21.46
C ASP A 16 6.82 15.95 20.61
N PRO A 17 7.22 16.85 19.69
CA PRO A 17 6.26 17.43 18.75
C PRO A 17 5.70 16.33 17.83
N LEU A 18 4.46 16.52 17.39
CA LEU A 18 3.90 15.69 16.31
C LEU A 18 4.66 15.96 15.00
N ASP A 19 4.86 14.91 14.21
CA ASP A 19 5.38 15.03 12.84
C ASP A 19 4.26 15.59 11.95
N ASP A 20 4.41 16.85 11.48
CA ASP A 20 3.44 17.52 10.60
C ASP A 20 3.08 16.65 9.37
N PHE A 21 4.06 15.90 8.86
CA PHE A 21 3.82 14.99 7.74
C PHE A 21 2.86 13.86 8.14
N ALA A 22 3.12 13.23 9.29
CA ALA A 22 2.30 12.14 9.80
C ALA A 22 0.89 12.60 10.15
N VAL A 23 0.77 13.78 10.76
CA VAL A 23 -0.53 14.41 11.07
C VAL A 23 -1.31 14.68 9.79
N LEU A 24 -0.68 15.24 8.76
CA LEU A 24 -1.34 15.48 7.47
C LEU A 24 -1.85 14.16 6.86
N VAL A 25 -1.06 13.09 6.90
CA VAL A 25 -1.49 11.78 6.41
C VAL A 25 -2.66 11.23 7.25
N ALA A 26 -2.57 11.34 8.58
CA ALA A 26 -3.61 10.90 9.51
C ALA A 26 -4.92 11.65 9.30
N ASP A 27 -4.87 12.98 9.16
CA ASP A 27 -6.02 13.83 8.88
C ASP A 27 -6.67 13.48 7.54
N CYS A 28 -5.85 13.23 6.50
CA CYS A 28 -6.35 12.82 5.20
C CYS A 28 -7.06 11.46 5.28
N ILE A 29 -6.48 10.48 5.97
CA ILE A 29 -7.10 9.17 6.18
C ILE A 29 -8.42 9.34 6.96
N TRP A 30 -8.40 10.08 8.06
CA TRP A 30 -9.60 10.33 8.87
C TRP A 30 -10.74 10.93 8.05
N GLU A 31 -10.47 12.01 7.31
CA GLU A 31 -11.50 12.70 6.54
C GLU A 31 -12.13 11.83 5.45
N HIS A 32 -11.33 10.97 4.80
CA HIS A 32 -11.84 10.09 3.75
C HIS A 32 -12.48 8.80 4.28
N CYS A 33 -12.13 8.36 5.49
CA CYS A 33 -12.54 7.05 6.01
C CYS A 33 -13.63 7.11 7.09
N ARG A 34 -13.81 8.23 7.81
CA ARG A 34 -14.64 8.30 9.04
C ARG A 34 -16.08 7.76 8.89
N ASN A 35 -16.66 7.80 7.70
CA ASN A 35 -18.02 7.34 7.44
C ASN A 35 -18.10 6.12 6.51
N LEU A 36 -16.99 5.40 6.33
CA LEU A 36 -16.90 4.26 5.41
C LEU A 36 -16.71 2.94 6.17
N SER A 37 -17.18 1.86 5.55
CA SER A 37 -16.87 0.47 5.91
C SER A 37 -15.96 -0.15 4.85
N ASP A 38 -15.45 -1.35 5.15
CA ASP A 38 -14.68 -2.18 4.20
C ASP A 38 -13.46 -1.44 3.63
N ILE A 39 -12.84 -0.62 4.46
CA ILE A 39 -11.69 0.23 4.09
C ILE A 39 -10.44 -0.63 3.94
N GLU A 40 -9.69 -0.35 2.87
CA GLU A 40 -8.35 -0.83 2.64
C GLU A 40 -7.41 0.38 2.51
N ILE A 41 -6.33 0.39 3.30
CA ILE A 41 -5.28 1.41 3.25
C ILE A 41 -3.95 0.71 2.95
N GLU A 42 -3.38 1.06 1.80
CA GLU A 42 -2.15 0.46 1.28
C GLU A 42 -1.20 1.56 0.77
N ALA A 43 0.08 1.47 1.12
CA ALA A 43 1.14 2.28 0.56
C ALA A 43 1.85 1.48 -0.55
N LYS A 44 1.74 1.95 -1.79
CA LYS A 44 2.40 1.35 -2.95
C LYS A 44 3.71 2.06 -3.22
N ILE A 45 4.78 1.30 -3.47
CA ILE A 45 6.11 1.81 -3.82
C ILE A 45 6.23 1.89 -5.35
N GLY A 46 6.71 3.02 -5.86
CA GLY A 46 6.74 3.30 -7.29
C GLY A 46 7.40 4.62 -7.61
N LEU A 47 7.00 5.26 -8.71
CA LEU A 47 7.53 6.56 -9.12
C LEU A 47 6.40 7.54 -9.47
N LEU A 48 6.56 8.80 -9.08
CA LEU A 48 5.74 9.89 -9.59
C LEU A 48 6.34 10.38 -10.90
N ILE A 49 5.62 10.20 -12.00
CA ILE A 49 6.07 10.56 -13.35
C ILE A 49 5.29 11.77 -13.85
N ASP A 50 6.01 12.79 -14.33
CA ASP A 50 5.42 13.92 -15.03
C ASP A 50 4.90 13.46 -16.40
N ARG A 51 3.62 13.75 -16.70
CA ARG A 51 2.99 13.32 -17.96
C ARG A 51 3.55 14.03 -19.19
N ASN A 52 4.14 15.21 -19.02
CA ASN A 52 4.69 16.01 -20.12
C ASN A 52 6.09 15.54 -20.49
N THR A 53 6.96 15.30 -19.50
CA THR A 53 8.36 14.91 -19.74
C THR A 53 8.56 13.40 -19.78
N ASN A 54 7.60 12.63 -19.26
CA ASN A 54 7.72 11.19 -19.05
C ASN A 54 8.88 10.79 -18.13
N GLU A 55 9.37 11.73 -17.30
CA GLU A 55 10.44 11.53 -16.34
C GLU A 55 9.91 11.55 -14.91
N ARG A 56 10.68 10.95 -13.98
CA ARG A 56 10.39 11.08 -12.55
C ARG A 56 10.34 12.56 -12.16
N LEU A 57 9.33 12.90 -11.37
CA LEU A 57 9.12 14.22 -10.78
C LEU A 57 10.43 14.78 -10.20
N ARG A 58 10.68 16.07 -10.46
CA ARG A 58 11.75 16.84 -9.84
C ARG A 58 11.15 18.14 -9.29
N LEU A 59 11.21 18.29 -7.98
CA LEU A 59 10.78 19.51 -7.28
C LEU A 59 11.97 20.12 -6.53
N PRO A 60 12.02 21.44 -6.34
CA PRO A 60 13.06 22.13 -5.57
C PRO A 60 12.84 21.93 -4.04
N VAL A 61 12.81 20.69 -3.58
CA VAL A 61 12.61 20.28 -2.19
C VAL A 61 13.66 19.25 -1.80
N TYR A 62 14.08 19.27 -0.53
CA TYR A 62 15.15 18.41 -0.03
C TYR A 62 14.66 17.24 0.83
N THR A 63 13.37 17.18 1.14
CA THR A 63 12.79 16.17 2.02
C THR A 63 11.59 15.52 1.37
N GLU A 64 11.14 14.39 1.94
CA GLU A 64 9.89 13.80 1.51
C GLU A 64 8.74 14.80 1.65
N THR A 65 7.83 14.82 0.68
CA THR A 65 6.76 15.80 0.64
C THR A 65 5.52 15.23 -0.03
N VAL A 66 4.36 15.55 0.53
CA VAL A 66 3.07 15.25 -0.09
C VAL A 66 2.85 16.22 -1.25
N VAL A 67 2.45 15.70 -2.41
CA VAL A 67 2.22 16.50 -3.61
C VAL A 67 0.81 16.31 -4.14
N ASP A 68 0.21 17.39 -4.64
CA ASP A 68 -1.00 17.30 -5.44
C ASP A 68 -0.64 16.80 -6.85
N ALA A 69 -0.65 15.49 -7.02
CA ALA A 69 -0.34 14.84 -8.28
C ALA A 69 -1.30 15.26 -9.42
N LYS A 70 -2.55 15.64 -9.12
CA LYS A 70 -3.50 16.06 -10.15
C LYS A 70 -3.16 17.47 -10.64
N GLN A 71 -2.93 18.39 -9.71
CA GLN A 71 -2.56 19.77 -10.04
C GLN A 71 -1.23 19.84 -10.80
N LEU A 72 -0.27 19.00 -10.42
CA LEU A 72 1.04 18.91 -11.08
C LEU A 72 1.03 18.07 -12.37
N GLY A 73 -0.11 17.52 -12.79
CA GLY A 73 -0.20 16.74 -14.02
C GLY A 73 0.61 15.44 -14.00
N LEU A 74 0.72 14.80 -12.83
CA LEU A 74 1.51 13.60 -12.63
C LEU A 74 0.69 12.32 -12.83
N ARG A 75 1.39 11.21 -13.01
CA ARG A 75 0.85 9.86 -12.82
C ARG A 75 1.76 9.09 -11.87
N PHE A 76 1.18 8.15 -11.14
CA PHE A 76 1.98 7.24 -10.32
C PHE A 76 2.13 5.92 -11.06
N GLU A 77 3.36 5.44 -11.18
CA GLU A 77 3.67 4.14 -11.74
C GLU A 77 4.06 3.18 -10.61
N SER A 78 3.11 2.30 -10.27
CA SER A 78 3.33 1.20 -9.34
C SER A 78 4.05 0.07 -10.07
N ASN A 79 5.35 0.24 -10.29
CA ASN A 79 6.19 -0.77 -10.92
C ASN A 79 7.65 -0.59 -10.48
N MET A 80 8.42 -1.65 -10.59
CA MET A 80 9.88 -1.62 -10.44
C MET A 80 10.52 -2.61 -11.40
N THR A 81 11.84 -2.51 -11.55
CA THR A 81 12.60 -3.50 -12.33
C THR A 81 12.64 -4.84 -11.60
N MET A 82 12.82 -5.93 -12.36
CA MET A 82 13.02 -7.26 -11.76
C MET A 82 14.19 -7.31 -10.77
N GLU A 83 15.26 -6.54 -11.03
CA GLU A 83 16.39 -6.46 -10.09
C GLU A 83 16.00 -5.77 -8.78
N GLN A 84 15.23 -4.68 -8.85
CA GLN A 84 14.70 -4.02 -7.65
C GLN A 84 13.76 -4.95 -6.87
N HIS A 85 12.89 -5.68 -7.56
CA HIS A 85 12.01 -6.68 -6.97
C HIS A 85 12.81 -7.76 -6.24
N ARG A 86 13.88 -8.27 -6.88
CA ARG A 86 14.81 -9.22 -6.25
C ARG A 86 15.48 -8.65 -5.00
N CYS A 87 15.93 -7.41 -5.03
CA CYS A 87 16.53 -6.75 -3.86
C CYS A 87 15.54 -6.63 -2.69
N PHE A 88 14.28 -6.29 -2.95
CA PHE A 88 13.25 -6.26 -1.91
C PHE A 88 12.97 -7.66 -1.35
N ASN A 89 12.85 -8.68 -2.20
CA ASN A 89 12.69 -10.06 -1.76
C ASN A 89 13.83 -10.49 -0.82
N GLN A 90 15.08 -10.19 -1.19
CA GLN A 90 16.24 -10.46 -0.35
C GLN A 90 16.17 -9.70 0.99
N LEU A 91 15.85 -8.40 0.97
CA LEU A 91 15.71 -7.60 2.18
C LEU A 91 14.67 -8.21 3.13
N LEU A 92 13.48 -8.51 2.63
CA LEU A 92 12.36 -9.04 3.43
C LEU A 92 12.67 -10.44 3.98
N ASN A 93 13.30 -11.31 3.19
CA ASN A 93 13.74 -12.62 3.67
C ASN A 93 14.81 -12.53 4.77
N HIS A 94 15.71 -11.54 4.71
CA HIS A 94 16.65 -11.29 5.81
C HIS A 94 15.92 -10.87 7.10
N VAL A 95 14.87 -10.04 7.00
CA VAL A 95 14.06 -9.65 8.16
C VAL A 95 13.35 -10.87 8.77
N VAL A 96 12.77 -11.74 7.95
CA VAL A 96 12.16 -13.01 8.41
C VAL A 96 13.20 -13.87 9.15
N ALA A 97 14.39 -14.05 8.56
CA ALA A 97 15.45 -14.84 9.18
C ALA A 97 15.94 -14.23 10.50
N PHE A 98 16.09 -12.89 10.55
CA PHE A 98 16.54 -12.16 11.73
C PHE A 98 15.55 -12.25 12.89
N THR A 99 14.25 -12.17 12.59
CA THR A 99 13.20 -12.21 13.62
C THR A 99 12.80 -13.63 14.03
N ALA A 100 13.28 -14.67 13.33
CA ALA A 100 12.88 -16.06 13.58
C ALA A 100 13.11 -16.54 15.03
N SER A 101 14.14 -16.04 15.70
CA SER A 101 14.46 -16.38 17.10
C SER A 101 13.75 -15.51 18.13
N MET A 102 13.01 -14.48 17.72
CA MET A 102 12.28 -13.57 18.62
C MET A 102 10.99 -14.21 19.14
N PRO A 103 10.30 -13.63 20.13
CA PRO A 103 8.96 -14.06 20.53
C PRO A 103 7.96 -14.00 19.36
N PRO A 104 6.95 -14.90 19.29
CA PRO A 104 6.00 -14.99 18.17
C PRO A 104 5.35 -13.66 17.72
N GLU A 105 5.06 -12.78 18.66
CA GLU A 105 4.48 -11.44 18.47
C GLU A 105 5.41 -10.42 17.79
N GLU A 106 6.72 -10.68 17.83
CA GLU A 106 7.77 -9.88 17.19
C GLU A 106 8.28 -10.53 15.88
N ARG A 107 7.78 -11.73 15.54
CA ARG A 107 8.21 -12.44 14.33
C ARG A 107 7.56 -11.85 13.09
N VAL A 108 8.37 -11.73 12.03
CA VAL A 108 7.84 -11.56 10.69
C VAL A 108 7.54 -12.93 10.10
N THR A 109 6.30 -13.13 9.67
CA THR A 109 5.84 -14.37 9.04
C THR A 109 5.80 -14.23 7.52
N TYR A 110 6.05 -15.32 6.81
CA TYR A 110 6.11 -15.36 5.35
C TYR A 110 5.06 -16.31 4.78
N ARG A 111 4.43 -15.91 3.66
CA ARG A 111 3.54 -16.75 2.87
C ARG A 111 3.71 -16.48 1.39
N HIS A 112 3.76 -17.53 0.59
CA HIS A 112 3.76 -17.47 -0.87
C HIS A 112 2.38 -17.87 -1.40
N GLN A 113 1.75 -17.02 -2.20
CA GLN A 113 0.45 -17.25 -2.80
C GLN A 113 0.52 -17.08 -4.32
N ARG A 114 -0.16 -17.97 -5.05
CA ARG A 114 -0.42 -17.81 -6.48
C ARG A 114 -1.90 -17.71 -6.69
N GLU A 115 -2.33 -16.61 -7.28
CA GLU A 115 -3.74 -16.23 -7.38
C GLU A 115 -4.08 -15.83 -8.81
N VAL A 116 -5.32 -16.03 -9.19
CA VAL A 116 -5.87 -15.54 -10.45
C VAL A 116 -7.03 -14.62 -10.13
N ASP A 117 -6.91 -13.36 -10.55
CA ASP A 117 -7.99 -12.38 -10.44
C ASP A 117 -8.81 -12.41 -11.74
N TYR A 118 -10.10 -12.67 -11.61
CA TYR A 118 -11.10 -12.59 -12.69
C TYR A 118 -11.96 -11.35 -12.47
N PHE A 119 -12.13 -10.54 -13.51
CA PHE A 119 -12.90 -9.31 -13.45
C PHE A 119 -14.20 -9.47 -14.23
N TYR A 120 -15.31 -9.05 -13.66
CA TYR A 120 -16.64 -9.14 -14.26
C TYR A 120 -17.34 -7.79 -14.22
N ASP A 121 -18.13 -7.52 -15.26
CA ASP A 121 -19.08 -6.42 -15.27
C ASP A 121 -20.46 -6.98 -14.96
N GLU A 122 -20.96 -6.73 -13.77
CA GLU A 122 -22.21 -7.29 -13.26
C GLU A 122 -23.28 -6.21 -13.18
N ARG A 123 -24.42 -6.42 -13.84
CA ARG A 123 -25.52 -5.45 -13.83
C ARG A 123 -26.44 -5.71 -12.64
N ILE A 124 -26.56 -4.74 -11.74
CA ILE A 124 -27.47 -4.84 -10.59
C ILE A 124 -28.93 -4.78 -11.10
N PRO A 125 -29.78 -5.77 -10.77
CA PRO A 125 -31.20 -5.73 -11.09
C PRO A 125 -31.88 -4.50 -10.50
N GLY A 126 -32.80 -3.91 -11.25
CA GLY A 126 -33.63 -2.80 -10.77
C GLY A 126 -32.97 -1.42 -10.80
N SER A 127 -31.66 -1.30 -10.57
CA SER A 127 -30.96 -0.01 -10.70
C SER A 127 -30.39 0.22 -12.11
N GLY A 128 -30.07 -0.86 -12.83
CA GLY A 128 -29.43 -0.79 -14.14
C GLY A 128 -27.94 -0.44 -14.11
N ASN A 129 -27.38 -0.17 -12.92
CA ASN A 129 -25.97 0.14 -12.70
C ASN A 129 -25.09 -1.09 -12.92
N VAL A 130 -23.89 -0.88 -13.45
CA VAL A 130 -22.85 -1.89 -13.60
C VAL A 130 -21.89 -1.80 -12.42
N VAL A 131 -21.59 -2.93 -11.81
CA VAL A 131 -20.56 -3.10 -10.79
C VAL A 131 -19.41 -3.91 -11.37
N HIS A 132 -18.20 -3.41 -11.17
CA HIS A 132 -16.98 -4.14 -11.53
C HIS A 132 -16.58 -5.05 -10.36
N LEU A 133 -16.76 -6.35 -10.54
CA LEU A 133 -16.41 -7.36 -9.54
C LEU A 133 -15.00 -7.89 -9.81
N ARG A 134 -14.23 -8.08 -8.75
CA ARG A 134 -13.01 -8.90 -8.75
C ARG A 134 -13.30 -10.19 -8.01
N VAL A 135 -13.09 -11.33 -8.67
CA VAL A 135 -13.15 -12.67 -8.09
C VAL A 135 -11.72 -13.23 -8.04
N THR A 136 -11.23 -13.49 -6.84
CA THR A 136 -9.87 -14.00 -6.61
C THR A 136 -9.94 -15.50 -6.35
N ARG A 137 -9.23 -16.29 -7.16
CA ARG A 137 -9.13 -17.75 -7.01
C ARG A 137 -7.69 -18.15 -6.71
N ASP A 138 -7.54 -19.23 -5.94
CA ASP A 138 -6.24 -19.91 -5.82
C ASP A 138 -5.87 -20.53 -7.17
N ALA A 139 -4.63 -20.32 -7.63
CA ALA A 139 -4.21 -20.71 -8.97
C ALA A 139 -4.09 -22.23 -9.18
N VAL A 140 -4.07 -23.03 -8.12
CA VAL A 140 -3.91 -24.49 -8.20
C VAL A 140 -5.25 -25.19 -8.01
N THR A 141 -5.99 -24.81 -6.98
CA THR A 141 -7.25 -25.44 -6.60
C THR A 141 -8.47 -24.84 -7.30
N GLU A 142 -8.30 -23.68 -7.94
CA GLU A 142 -9.35 -22.88 -8.59
C GLU A 142 -10.49 -22.44 -7.64
N GLN A 143 -10.34 -22.68 -6.34
CA GLN A 143 -11.32 -22.30 -5.34
C GLN A 143 -11.29 -20.78 -5.13
N ILE A 144 -12.49 -20.20 -4.98
CA ILE A 144 -12.63 -18.79 -4.60
C ILE A 144 -12.09 -18.61 -3.19
N LYS A 145 -11.17 -17.65 -3.01
CA LYS A 145 -10.64 -17.36 -1.67
C LYS A 145 -11.76 -16.85 -0.75
N PRO A 146 -11.72 -17.14 0.56
CA PRO A 146 -12.61 -16.50 1.52
C PRO A 146 -12.53 -14.96 1.41
N GLY A 147 -13.68 -14.30 1.22
CA GLY A 147 -13.74 -12.85 0.97
C GLY A 147 -13.17 -12.42 -0.40
N GLY A 148 -12.91 -13.36 -1.32
CA GLY A 148 -12.26 -13.10 -2.60
C GLY A 148 -13.15 -12.50 -3.68
N VAL A 149 -14.43 -12.22 -3.39
CA VAL A 149 -15.36 -11.57 -4.31
C VAL A 149 -15.69 -10.19 -3.80
N VAL A 150 -15.17 -9.16 -4.46
CA VAL A 150 -15.26 -7.77 -3.99
C VAL A 150 -15.53 -6.79 -5.12
N ALA A 151 -16.17 -5.67 -4.79
CA ALA A 151 -16.21 -4.47 -5.62
C ALA A 151 -15.23 -3.43 -5.02
N LYS A 152 -14.08 -3.24 -5.67
CA LYS A 152 -13.06 -2.27 -5.24
C LYS A 152 -13.39 -0.88 -5.78
N LYS A 153 -13.44 0.11 -4.90
CA LYS A 153 -13.61 1.53 -5.27
C LYS A 153 -12.50 2.36 -4.67
N ARG A 154 -11.79 3.12 -5.52
CA ARG A 154 -10.81 4.12 -5.08
C ARG A 154 -11.52 5.28 -4.42
N ILE A 155 -11.09 5.64 -3.22
CA ILE A 155 -11.63 6.78 -2.45
C ILE A 155 -10.70 7.97 -2.57
N ALA A 156 -9.42 7.80 -2.25
CA ALA A 156 -8.43 8.87 -2.27
C ALA A 156 -7.01 8.32 -2.45
N ASP A 157 -6.10 9.23 -2.81
CA ASP A 157 -4.67 8.97 -2.97
C ASP A 157 -3.86 10.09 -2.33
N ILE A 158 -2.89 9.72 -1.50
CA ILE A 158 -1.86 10.62 -0.98
C ILE A 158 -0.56 10.28 -1.71
N ASN A 159 -0.10 11.19 -2.57
CA ASN A 159 1.11 10.99 -3.37
C ASN A 159 2.29 11.64 -2.67
N VAL A 160 3.36 10.89 -2.45
CA VAL A 160 4.53 11.36 -1.71
C VAL A 160 5.76 11.28 -2.60
N TYR A 161 6.37 12.43 -2.83
CA TYR A 161 7.66 12.56 -3.50
C TYR A 161 8.79 12.41 -2.49
N ALA A 162 9.77 11.57 -2.78
CA ALA A 162 10.92 11.33 -1.90
C ALA A 162 12.24 11.57 -2.65
N PRO A 163 12.75 12.82 -2.69
CA PRO A 163 13.88 13.22 -3.55
C PRO A 163 15.19 12.48 -3.23
N ASN A 164 15.41 12.11 -1.96
CA ASN A 164 16.62 11.43 -1.51
C ASN A 164 16.49 9.89 -1.51
N ARG A 165 15.48 9.35 -2.19
CA ARG A 165 15.18 7.93 -2.26
C ARG A 165 15.03 7.48 -3.72
N PRO A 166 15.32 6.21 -4.04
CA PRO A 166 15.16 5.69 -5.40
C PRO A 166 13.69 5.54 -5.82
N PHE A 167 12.76 5.55 -4.86
CA PHE A 167 11.33 5.42 -5.08
C PHE A 167 10.56 6.55 -4.43
N ASP A 168 9.42 6.85 -5.02
CA ASP A 168 8.30 7.60 -4.43
C ASP A 168 7.27 6.59 -3.89
N TYR A 169 6.20 7.06 -3.26
CA TYR A 169 5.13 6.18 -2.84
C TYR A 169 3.77 6.85 -2.89
N ARG A 170 2.72 6.02 -2.93
CA ARG A 170 1.33 6.45 -2.88
C ARG A 170 0.60 5.68 -1.81
N ILE A 171 0.03 6.39 -0.85
CA ILE A 171 -0.95 5.81 0.08
C ILE A 171 -2.31 5.87 -0.62
N SER A 172 -2.85 4.70 -0.98
CA SER A 172 -4.15 4.56 -1.60
C SER A 172 -5.18 4.17 -0.54
N ILE A 173 -6.33 4.83 -0.56
CA ILE A 173 -7.49 4.50 0.26
C ILE A 173 -8.55 3.95 -0.68
N ASN A 174 -9.00 2.72 -0.43
CA ASN A 174 -10.06 2.06 -1.18
C ASN A 174 -11.15 1.54 -0.25
N THR A 175 -12.32 1.25 -0.80
CA THR A 175 -13.26 0.31 -0.18
C THR A 175 -13.26 -0.98 -0.99
N GLU A 176 -13.18 -2.14 -0.33
CA GLU A 176 -13.34 -3.47 -0.94
C GLU A 176 -14.64 -4.12 -0.44
N THR A 177 -15.78 -3.65 -0.96
CA THR A 177 -17.09 -4.13 -0.52
C THR A 177 -17.29 -5.60 -0.91
N PRO A 178 -17.58 -6.51 0.04
CA PRO A 178 -17.89 -7.91 -0.27
C PRO A 178 -19.12 -8.02 -1.16
N MET A 179 -19.05 -8.88 -2.19
CA MET A 179 -20.11 -9.06 -3.16
C MET A 179 -20.44 -10.55 -3.35
N PRO A 180 -21.68 -10.90 -3.74
CA PRO A 180 -21.98 -12.26 -4.17
C PRO A 180 -21.18 -12.60 -5.45
N PRO A 181 -20.91 -13.89 -5.71
CA PRO A 181 -20.30 -14.34 -6.96
C PRO A 181 -21.06 -13.82 -8.20
N PRO A 182 -20.36 -13.64 -9.33
CA PRO A 182 -21.01 -13.25 -10.59
C PRO A 182 -22.09 -14.25 -10.99
N ARG A 183 -23.10 -13.78 -11.73
CA ARG A 183 -24.18 -14.66 -12.20
C ARG A 183 -23.64 -15.75 -13.11
N GLU A 184 -24.33 -16.89 -13.09
CA GLU A 184 -24.08 -17.97 -14.04
C GLU A 184 -24.20 -17.47 -15.48
N GLY A 185 -23.23 -17.83 -16.31
CA GLY A 185 -23.13 -17.39 -17.71
C GLY A 185 -22.52 -15.99 -17.92
N ASN A 186 -22.15 -15.26 -16.86
CA ASN A 186 -21.35 -14.04 -17.01
C ASN A 186 -19.87 -14.41 -17.20
N GLU A 187 -19.27 -13.91 -18.27
CA GLU A 187 -17.87 -14.19 -18.63
C GLU A 187 -16.94 -13.08 -18.12
N PRO A 188 -15.71 -13.40 -17.68
CA PRO A 188 -14.77 -12.40 -17.22
C PRO A 188 -14.34 -11.47 -18.36
N THR A 189 -14.38 -10.17 -18.11
CA THR A 189 -13.92 -9.12 -19.04
C THR A 189 -12.41 -9.02 -19.09
N PHE A 190 -11.74 -9.41 -17.99
CA PHE A 190 -10.31 -9.40 -17.85
C PHE A 190 -9.88 -10.45 -16.82
N VAL A 191 -8.71 -11.04 -17.02
CA VAL A 191 -8.10 -12.02 -16.10
C VAL A 191 -6.66 -11.60 -15.91
N ARG A 192 -6.07 -11.80 -14.73
CA ARG A 192 -4.61 -11.66 -14.52
C ARG A 192 -4.14 -12.67 -13.49
N GLU A 193 -2.89 -13.08 -13.63
CA GLU A 193 -2.24 -13.95 -12.66
C GLU A 193 -1.35 -13.13 -11.74
N LYS A 194 -1.29 -13.53 -10.48
CA LYS A 194 -0.51 -12.88 -9.43
C LYS A 194 0.32 -13.92 -8.70
N ASP A 195 1.63 -13.70 -8.66
CA ASP A 195 2.56 -14.42 -7.79
C ASP A 195 2.98 -13.47 -6.67
N ARG A 196 2.60 -13.79 -5.44
CA ARG A 196 2.67 -12.88 -4.28
C ARG A 196 3.46 -13.48 -3.13
N LEU A 197 4.47 -12.75 -2.68
CA LEU A 197 5.23 -13.00 -1.47
C LEU A 197 4.74 -12.03 -0.39
N SER A 198 4.01 -12.55 0.61
CA SER A 198 3.44 -11.75 1.70
C SER A 198 4.25 -11.92 2.98
N TYR A 199 4.59 -10.79 3.59
CA TYR A 199 5.34 -10.70 4.84
C TYR A 199 4.50 -9.97 5.88
N THR A 200 4.08 -10.66 6.92
CA THR A 200 3.24 -10.09 7.97
C THR A 200 4.02 -9.88 9.25
N HIS A 201 3.92 -8.68 9.81
CA HIS A 201 4.40 -8.34 11.14
C HIS A 201 3.34 -7.51 11.88
N GLN A 202 2.78 -8.08 12.95
CA GLN A 202 1.69 -7.45 13.72
C GLN A 202 0.53 -6.99 12.81
N ASN A 203 0.17 -5.71 12.83
CA ASN A 203 -0.92 -5.13 12.04
C ASN A 203 -0.48 -4.68 10.63
N ILE A 204 0.76 -4.97 10.22
CA ILE A 204 1.30 -4.60 8.91
C ILE A 204 1.50 -5.85 8.06
N ASN A 205 1.11 -5.77 6.80
CA ASN A 205 1.48 -6.75 5.80
C ASN A 205 2.22 -6.06 4.65
N VAL A 206 3.26 -6.72 4.15
CA VAL A 206 4.08 -6.24 3.05
C VAL A 206 3.98 -7.28 1.93
N ASP A 207 3.40 -6.88 0.81
CA ASP A 207 3.17 -7.73 -0.35
C ASP A 207 4.13 -7.37 -1.48
N LEU A 208 5.00 -8.31 -1.84
CA LEU A 208 5.85 -8.22 -3.02
C LEU A 208 5.22 -9.10 -4.12
N THR A 209 4.69 -8.48 -5.16
CA THR A 209 3.81 -9.14 -6.13
C THR A 209 4.34 -9.00 -7.56
N GLN A 210 4.35 -10.11 -8.31
CA GLN A 210 4.48 -10.12 -9.75
C GLN A 210 3.11 -10.31 -10.39
N VAL A 211 2.74 -9.39 -11.28
CA VAL A 211 1.46 -9.44 -11.99
C VAL A 211 1.71 -9.75 -13.47
N LEU A 212 1.17 -10.87 -13.92
CA LEU A 212 1.19 -11.30 -15.32
C LEU A 212 -0.13 -10.88 -15.96
N LEU A 213 -0.06 -9.88 -16.85
CA LEU A 213 -1.19 -9.43 -17.63
C LEU A 213 -1.31 -10.32 -18.88
N PRO A 214 -2.50 -10.86 -19.22
CA PRO A 214 -2.67 -11.58 -20.46
C PRO A 214 -2.41 -10.64 -21.64
N ASN A 215 -1.87 -11.21 -22.72
CA ASN A 215 -1.78 -10.53 -24.00
C ASN A 215 -3.19 -10.10 -24.40
N ARG A 216 -3.46 -8.79 -24.45
CA ARG A 216 -4.75 -8.29 -24.95
C ARG A 216 -4.90 -8.82 -26.39
N VAL A 217 -6.00 -9.52 -26.66
CA VAL A 217 -6.39 -10.02 -28.00
C VAL A 217 -6.55 -8.88 -29.05
N ARG A 218 -6.44 -7.61 -28.66
CA ARG A 218 -6.61 -6.42 -29.51
C ARG A 218 -5.38 -5.51 -29.64
N ALA A 219 -4.16 -6.00 -29.42
CA ALA A 219 -2.96 -5.27 -29.83
C ALA A 219 -2.47 -5.85 -31.18
N PRO A 220 -2.22 -5.03 -32.22
CA PRO A 220 -1.78 -5.50 -33.54
C PRO A 220 -0.35 -6.09 -33.55
N ASP A 221 0.34 -6.07 -32.42
CA ASP A 221 1.67 -6.68 -32.25
C ASP A 221 1.62 -7.80 -31.20
N LEU A 222 1.40 -9.03 -31.68
CA LEU A 222 1.39 -10.27 -30.90
C LEU A 222 2.80 -10.82 -30.65
N SER A 223 3.87 -10.09 -31.04
CA SER A 223 5.22 -10.66 -31.11
C SER A 223 6.07 -10.53 -29.85
N GLN A 224 5.63 -9.76 -28.84
CA GLN A 224 6.39 -9.60 -27.60
C GLN A 224 5.55 -9.96 -26.37
N PRO A 225 5.96 -10.99 -25.58
CA PRO A 225 5.35 -11.22 -24.27
C PRO A 225 5.56 -9.96 -23.42
N ARG A 226 4.47 -9.43 -22.86
CA ARG A 226 4.58 -8.29 -21.93
C ARG A 226 5.35 -8.73 -20.70
N GLU A 227 6.36 -7.94 -20.33
CA GLU A 227 7.08 -8.14 -19.08
C GLU A 227 6.10 -8.03 -17.89
N PRO A 228 6.27 -8.87 -16.85
CA PRO A 228 5.47 -8.77 -15.64
C PRO A 228 5.63 -7.39 -14.99
N VAL A 229 4.56 -6.92 -14.35
CA VAL A 229 4.64 -5.75 -13.46
C VAL A 229 5.09 -6.24 -12.09
N HIS A 230 6.04 -5.53 -11.50
CA HIS A 230 6.59 -5.83 -10.18
C HIS A 230 6.14 -4.77 -9.17
N GLU A 231 5.33 -5.16 -8.20
CA GLU A 231 4.70 -4.26 -7.24
C GLU A 231 5.19 -4.58 -5.82
N LEU A 232 5.29 -3.54 -4.98
CA LEU A 232 5.52 -3.68 -3.54
C LEU A 232 4.52 -2.78 -2.81
N GLU A 233 3.77 -3.39 -1.91
CA GLU A 233 2.66 -2.76 -1.18
C GLU A 233 2.85 -2.98 0.32
N VAL A 234 2.55 -1.97 1.14
CA VAL A 234 2.51 -2.05 2.60
C VAL A 234 1.11 -1.70 3.06
N GLU A 235 0.40 -2.64 3.67
CA GLU A 235 -0.99 -2.48 4.07
C GLU A 235 -1.18 -2.51 5.59
N ILE A 236 -2.19 -1.78 6.06
CA ILE A 236 -2.72 -1.92 7.42
C ILE A 236 -3.78 -3.03 7.39
N ARG A 237 -3.55 -4.11 8.14
CA ARG A 237 -4.42 -5.29 8.11
C ARG A 237 -5.79 -5.07 8.78
N ASN A 238 -5.79 -4.37 9.90
CA ASN A 238 -6.99 -4.11 10.70
C ASN A 238 -7.34 -2.62 10.65
N THR A 239 -7.94 -2.20 9.53
CA THR A 239 -8.45 -0.84 9.35
C THR A 239 -9.64 -0.53 10.26
N VAL A 240 -10.38 -1.54 10.71
CA VAL A 240 -11.48 -1.36 11.67
C VAL A 240 -10.96 -0.84 13.00
N ASP A 241 -9.93 -1.47 13.56
CA ASP A 241 -9.29 -1.06 14.81
C ASP A 241 -8.61 0.33 14.68
N LEU A 242 -7.93 0.57 13.55
CA LEU A 242 -7.40 1.90 13.21
C LEU A 242 -8.50 2.98 13.28
N MET A 243 -9.64 2.73 12.63
CA MET A 243 -10.74 3.70 12.61
C MET A 243 -11.45 3.80 13.96
N GLN A 244 -11.51 2.75 14.77
CA GLN A 244 -12.04 2.82 16.14
C GLN A 244 -11.19 3.75 17.01
N HIS A 245 -9.86 3.65 16.95
CA HIS A 245 -8.97 4.61 17.60
C HIS A 245 -9.22 6.03 17.10
N ALA A 246 -9.30 6.23 15.79
CA ALA A 246 -9.56 7.55 15.20
C ALA A 246 -10.86 8.17 15.73
N HIS A 247 -11.97 7.41 15.74
CA HIS A 247 -13.26 7.86 16.25
C HIS A 247 -13.21 8.21 17.73
N TYR A 248 -12.54 7.38 18.54
CA TYR A 248 -12.43 7.59 19.97
C TYR A 248 -11.68 8.90 20.26
N TYR A 249 -10.47 9.06 19.73
CA TYR A 249 -9.62 10.20 20.07
C TYR A 249 -10.03 11.50 19.36
N ARG A 250 -10.45 11.43 18.08
CA ARG A 250 -10.94 12.61 17.37
C ARG A 250 -12.33 13.05 17.83
N GLY A 251 -13.16 12.12 18.33
CA GLY A 251 -14.48 12.44 18.88
C GLY A 251 -14.47 12.99 20.31
N GLN A 252 -13.45 12.65 21.11
CA GLN A 252 -13.28 13.21 22.46
C GLN A 252 -12.62 14.60 22.46
N ASN A 253 -11.79 14.89 21.47
CA ASN A 253 -11.04 16.14 21.39
C ASN A 253 -11.84 17.25 20.72
N ASN A 254 -12.68 17.94 21.48
CA ASN A 254 -13.13 19.32 21.17
C ASN A 254 -12.00 20.36 21.35
N SER A 255 -10.79 19.92 21.67
CA SER A 255 -9.63 20.78 21.93
C SER A 255 -8.40 20.20 21.25
N ALA A 256 -7.67 21.07 20.56
CA ALA A 256 -6.47 20.79 19.78
C ALA A 256 -5.28 20.33 20.65
N THR A 257 -5.39 19.20 21.33
CA THR A 257 -4.24 18.56 21.97
C THR A 257 -3.43 17.86 20.88
N GLN A 258 -2.25 18.41 20.58
CA GLN A 258 -1.26 17.84 19.66
C GLN A 258 -0.53 16.66 20.31
N ASP A 259 -1.28 15.67 20.81
CA ASP A 259 -0.71 14.50 21.47
C ASP A 259 -0.66 13.31 20.52
N TRP A 260 0.38 12.49 20.66
CA TRP A 260 0.45 11.19 19.99
C TRP A 260 -0.66 10.30 20.53
N THR A 261 -1.63 9.95 19.67
CA THR A 261 -2.66 8.96 20.01
C THR A 261 -2.35 7.64 19.30
N PRO A 262 -2.92 6.51 19.75
CA PRO A 262 -2.86 5.24 19.03
C PRO A 262 -3.21 5.32 17.54
N PHE A 263 -4.05 6.27 17.12
CA PHE A 263 -4.33 6.49 15.70
C PHE A 263 -3.10 7.04 14.95
N GLU A 264 -2.52 8.14 15.42
CA GLU A 264 -1.30 8.73 14.84
C GLU A 264 -0.10 7.76 14.90
N ASP A 265 0.02 6.96 15.97
CA ASP A 265 1.06 5.93 16.10
C ASP A 265 0.94 4.86 15.01
N MET A 266 -0.27 4.38 14.72
CA MET A 266 -0.47 3.40 13.63
C MET A 266 -0.11 3.99 12.26
N ILE A 267 -0.43 5.27 12.02
CA ILE A 267 -0.01 5.97 10.79
C ILE A 267 1.52 6.07 10.73
N MET A 268 2.19 6.39 11.84
CA MET A 268 3.64 6.40 11.89
C MET A 268 4.27 5.03 11.67
N ILE A 269 3.66 3.96 12.18
CA ILE A 269 4.12 2.59 11.94
C ILE A 269 4.06 2.27 10.44
N LEU A 270 2.97 2.61 9.74
CA LEU A 270 2.87 2.47 8.29
C LEU A 270 3.98 3.26 7.58
N LEU A 271 4.11 4.55 7.89
CA LEU A 271 5.10 5.43 7.28
C LEU A 271 6.53 4.96 7.51
N ASN A 272 6.85 4.51 8.73
CA ASN A 272 8.18 4.02 9.08
C ASN A 272 8.52 2.75 8.30
N ASN A 273 7.59 1.82 8.13
CA ASN A 273 7.83 0.63 7.31
C ASN A 273 8.13 1.01 5.85
N VAL A 274 7.33 1.90 5.25
CA VAL A 274 7.58 2.40 3.88
C VAL A 274 8.94 3.10 3.79
N ARG A 275 9.22 4.05 4.70
CA ARG A 275 10.46 4.84 4.74
C ARG A 275 11.69 3.94 4.87
N LEU A 276 11.63 2.89 5.70
CA LEU A 276 12.74 1.95 5.90
C LEU A 276 12.92 1.02 4.69
N LEU A 277 11.83 0.54 4.06
CA LEU A 277 11.91 -0.26 2.84
C LEU A 277 12.63 0.49 1.72
N ILE A 278 12.17 1.71 1.39
CA ILE A 278 12.77 2.50 0.29
C ILE A 278 14.16 3.05 0.64
N ARG A 279 14.54 3.09 1.93
CA ARG A 279 15.87 3.49 2.39
C ARG A 279 16.88 2.34 2.32
N TYR A 280 16.47 1.14 2.72
CA TYR A 280 17.38 -0.01 2.86
C TYR A 280 17.41 -0.92 1.64
N VAL A 281 16.53 -0.73 0.67
CA VAL A 281 16.66 -1.40 -0.62
C VAL A 281 17.98 -0.98 -1.28
N ARG A 282 18.94 -1.92 -1.33
CA ARG A 282 20.25 -1.73 -1.95
C ARG A 282 20.28 -2.43 -3.29
N CYS A 283 19.75 -1.76 -4.31
CA CYS A 283 20.05 -2.14 -5.69
C CYS A 283 21.39 -1.51 -6.05
N LYS A 284 22.28 -2.22 -6.75
CA LYS A 284 23.40 -1.52 -7.39
C LYS A 284 22.82 -0.43 -8.29
N PRO A 285 23.35 0.81 -8.29
CA PRO A 285 22.92 1.80 -9.26
C PRO A 285 23.10 1.23 -10.67
N ARG A 286 22.15 1.52 -11.56
CA ARG A 286 22.42 1.36 -13.00
C ARG A 286 23.58 2.31 -13.32
N ASP A 287 24.66 1.75 -13.84
CA ASP A 287 25.70 2.52 -14.53
C ASP A 287 25.10 3.23 -15.75
#